data_AF-A0A4Z0NUJ4-F1
#
_entry.id   AF-A0A4Z0NUJ4-F1
#
_cell.length_a   1.000
_cell.length_b   1.000
_cell.length_c   1.000
_cell.angle_alpha   90.00
_cell.angle_beta   90.00
_cell.angle_gamma   90.00
#
_symmetry.space_group_name_H-M   'P 1'
#
loop_
_entity.id
_entity.type
_entity.pdbx_description
1 polymer ?
#
loop_
_entity_poly.entity_id
_entity_poly.type
_entity_poly.pdbx_seq_one_letter_code
_entity_poly.pdbx_strand_id
1 'polypeptide(L)'
;MTDLTILEQCGRGEISPQIALSRLLLAGGPVDAGHLAREAAAHPDSAPLAALARLAARHGDRLEGLGRLARSGLWPSGDDVFGATAALFDRLAAEAPEAGVAFYSLGDPDELAAATAELAGIVRAWSPAATGRILDLGCGIGRLALALGPEAESVLGLDLSEGMIAEACRRARGRGNVRFARSDGRRWPLGDGEIDVVVAADSLPYAVEAGAVAEVVAEAARVLRPGGDLLVFNWSYRGDPGRDVAEARSLAAACGFEVVRAGEKPFAIWDAVSFHLRRAR
;
A
#
# COMPACT_ATOMS: atom_id res chain seq x y z
N MET A 1 9.21 -7.25 17.56
CA MET A 1 10.52 -7.23 16.90
C MET A 1 11.38 -6.19 17.62
N THR A 2 12.64 -6.46 17.90
CA THR A 2 13.51 -5.50 18.60
C THR A 2 14.21 -4.58 17.60
N ASP A 3 14.65 -3.40 18.04
CA ASP A 3 15.39 -2.43 17.22
C ASP A 3 16.65 -3.06 16.60
N LEU A 4 17.35 -3.91 17.35
CA LEU A 4 18.53 -4.66 16.87
C LEU A 4 18.20 -5.56 15.68
N THR A 5 17.07 -6.29 15.72
CA THR A 5 16.66 -7.13 14.60
C THR A 5 16.35 -6.31 13.35
N ILE A 6 15.77 -5.12 13.50
CA ILE A 6 15.45 -4.22 12.37
C ILE A 6 16.74 -3.72 11.70
N LEU A 7 17.71 -3.28 12.50
CA LEU A 7 18.98 -2.77 12.00
C LEU A 7 19.81 -3.86 11.32
N GLU A 8 19.82 -5.08 11.87
CA GLU A 8 20.46 -6.24 11.26
C GLU A 8 19.84 -6.59 9.89
N GLN A 9 18.51 -6.64 9.80
CA GLN A 9 17.80 -6.88 8.55
C GLN A 9 18.13 -5.81 7.50
N CYS A 10 18.14 -4.53 7.91
CA CYS A 10 18.52 -3.43 7.04
C CYS A 10 19.97 -3.58 6.57
N GLY A 11 20.90 -3.88 7.49
CA GLY A 11 22.33 -4.01 7.19
C GLY A 11 22.65 -5.14 6.22
N ARG A 12 21.86 -6.22 6.24
CA ARG A 12 21.93 -7.33 5.27
C ARG A 12 21.19 -7.04 3.96
N GLY A 13 20.48 -5.92 3.85
CA GLY A 13 19.68 -5.55 2.68
C GLY A 13 18.38 -6.35 2.54
N GLU A 14 17.91 -7.00 3.62
CA GLU A 14 16.66 -7.77 3.63
C GLU A 14 15.43 -6.86 3.64
N ILE A 15 15.60 -5.64 4.15
CA ILE A 15 14.59 -4.56 4.11
C ILE A 15 15.26 -3.26 3.71
N SER A 16 14.49 -2.37 3.09
CA SER A 16 14.96 -1.06 2.70
C SER A 16 15.22 -0.15 3.92
N PRO A 17 16.04 0.90 3.76
CA PRO A 17 16.17 1.96 4.76
C PRO A 17 14.84 2.59 5.17
N GLN A 18 13.93 2.80 4.23
CA GLN A 18 12.58 3.33 4.47
C GLN A 18 11.78 2.42 5.40
N ILE A 19 11.80 1.10 5.14
CA ILE A 19 11.09 0.10 5.93
C ILE A 19 11.73 -0.09 7.30
N ALA A 20 13.06 -0.05 7.38
CA ALA A 20 13.75 -0.09 8.66
C ALA A 20 13.34 1.09 9.54
N LEU A 21 13.36 2.31 8.99
CA LEU A 21 13.02 3.52 9.73
C LEU A 21 11.55 3.55 10.15
N SER A 22 10.64 3.14 9.26
CA SER A 22 9.21 3.06 9.58
C SER A 22 8.92 2.04 10.69
N ARG A 23 9.61 0.89 10.69
CA ARG A 23 9.48 -0.13 11.74
C ARG A 23 10.05 0.31 13.08
N LEU A 24 11.16 1.05 13.08
CA LEU A 24 11.69 1.65 14.32
C LEU A 24 10.68 2.64 14.92
N LEU A 25 10.03 3.46 14.09
CA LEU A 25 8.97 4.38 14.55
C LEU A 25 7.77 3.61 15.11
N LEU A 26 7.33 2.54 14.43
CA LEU A 26 6.21 1.69 14.86
C LEU A 26 6.51 0.88 16.11
N ALA A 27 7.78 0.54 16.38
CA ALA A 27 8.20 -0.10 17.61
C ALA A 27 8.04 0.81 18.85
N GLY A 28 7.80 2.11 18.65
CA GLY A 28 7.43 3.07 19.69
C GLY A 28 8.61 3.78 20.35
N GLY A 29 9.84 3.35 20.08
CA GLY A 29 11.08 3.99 20.56
C GLY A 29 11.38 5.32 19.84
N PRO A 30 12.21 6.20 20.45
CA PRO A 30 12.72 7.36 19.74
C PRO A 30 13.70 6.91 18.65
N VAL A 31 13.56 7.49 17.45
CA VAL A 31 14.57 7.32 16.41
C VAL A 31 15.61 8.43 16.54
N ASP A 32 16.78 8.09 17.09
CA ASP A 32 17.93 8.99 17.19
C ASP A 32 18.81 8.89 15.93
N ALA A 33 18.81 9.93 15.10
CA ALA A 33 19.65 10.01 13.91
C ALA A 33 21.16 9.90 14.24
N GLY A 34 21.58 10.39 15.41
CA GLY A 34 22.95 10.27 15.91
C GLY A 34 23.31 8.83 16.28
N HIS A 35 22.37 8.07 16.86
CA HIS A 35 22.55 6.63 17.07
C HIS A 35 22.69 5.89 15.74
N LEU A 36 21.79 6.13 14.78
CA LEU A 36 21.87 5.50 13.46
C LEU A 36 23.17 5.85 12.70
N ALA A 37 23.69 7.07 12.87
CA ALA A 37 24.99 7.45 12.33
C ALA A 37 26.16 6.67 12.97
N ARG A 38 26.12 6.42 14.29
CA ARG A 38 27.11 5.58 14.98
C ARG A 38 27.03 4.13 14.52
N GLU A 39 25.82 3.59 14.37
CA GLU A 39 25.61 2.22 13.85
C GLU A 39 26.15 2.07 12.41
N ALA A 40 25.90 3.06 11.55
CA ALA A 40 26.47 3.08 10.20
C ALA A 40 28.00 3.19 10.22
N ALA A 41 28.58 3.99 11.11
CA ALA A 41 30.03 4.13 11.25
C ALA A 41 30.71 2.86 11.78
N ALA A 42 30.03 2.08 12.62
CA ALA A 42 30.50 0.79 13.09
C ALA A 42 30.48 -0.30 11.99
N HIS A 43 29.71 -0.08 10.92
CA HIS A 43 29.55 -1.01 9.79
C HIS A 43 29.86 -0.31 8.45
N PRO A 44 31.10 0.13 8.21
CA PRO A 44 31.46 0.99 7.07
C PRO A 44 31.19 0.34 5.70
N ASP A 45 31.16 -0.99 5.63
CA ASP A 45 30.87 -1.74 4.40
C ASP A 45 29.38 -1.89 4.11
N SER A 46 28.50 -1.51 5.04
CA SER A 46 27.04 -1.62 4.87
C SER A 46 26.46 -0.36 4.21
N ALA A 47 26.34 -0.40 2.88
CA ALA A 47 25.66 0.65 2.12
C ALA A 47 24.20 0.91 2.59
N PRO A 48 23.39 -0.12 2.95
CA PRO A 48 22.05 0.10 3.50
C PRO A 48 22.03 0.89 4.83
N LEU A 49 22.91 0.58 5.79
CA LEU A 49 22.97 1.32 7.05
C LEU A 49 23.43 2.76 6.83
N ALA A 50 24.37 2.99 5.91
CA ALA A 50 24.77 4.33 5.52
C ALA A 50 23.62 5.12 4.85
N ALA A 51 22.74 4.44 4.10
CA ALA A 51 21.55 5.07 3.53
C ALA A 51 20.49 5.36 4.61
N LEU A 52 20.25 4.44 5.55
CA LEU A 52 19.36 4.62 6.69
C LEU A 52 19.77 5.82 7.55
N ALA A 53 21.05 5.94 7.90
CA ALA A 53 21.56 7.08 8.66
C ALA A 53 21.37 8.42 7.92
N ARG A 54 21.63 8.45 6.61
CA ARG A 54 21.39 9.63 5.76
C ARG A 54 19.91 10.00 5.68
N LEU A 55 19.04 8.99 5.56
CA LEU A 55 17.60 9.18 5.52
C LEU A 55 17.10 9.74 6.86
N ALA A 56 17.56 9.19 7.97
CA ALA A 56 17.21 9.66 9.31
C ALA A 56 17.68 11.10 9.55
N ALA A 57 18.92 11.43 9.17
CA ALA A 57 19.45 12.79 9.29
C ALA A 57 18.68 13.82 8.46
N ARG A 58 18.23 13.43 7.26
CA ARG A 58 17.43 14.31 6.37
C ARG A 58 16.05 14.62 6.96
N HIS A 59 15.46 13.68 7.69
CA HIS A 59 14.06 13.74 8.13
C HIS A 59 13.88 14.10 9.61
N GLY A 60 14.96 14.38 10.35
CA GLY A 60 15.01 14.66 11.81
C GLY A 60 13.68 14.99 12.49
N ASP A 61 13.23 16.25 12.39
CA ASP A 61 12.01 16.73 13.06
C ASP A 61 10.72 16.01 12.60
N ARG A 62 10.67 15.58 11.34
CA ARG A 62 9.53 14.85 10.79
C ARG A 62 9.40 13.46 11.43
N LEU A 63 10.52 12.81 11.75
CA LEU A 63 10.51 11.51 12.43
C LEU A 63 9.92 11.59 13.83
N GLU A 64 10.15 12.69 14.56
CA GLU A 64 9.48 12.88 15.85
C GLU A 64 7.96 12.99 15.70
N GLY A 65 7.50 13.74 14.69
CA GLY A 65 6.09 13.85 14.34
C GLY A 65 5.45 12.50 13.99
N LEU A 66 6.12 11.72 13.14
CA LEU A 66 5.69 10.37 12.79
C LEU A 66 5.72 9.41 13.96
N GLY A 67 6.69 9.55 14.87
CA GLY A 67 6.75 8.76 16.09
C GLY A 67 5.55 9.07 17.00
N ARG A 68 5.16 10.35 17.11
CA ARG A 68 3.93 10.74 17.82
C ARG A 68 2.69 10.16 17.14
N LEU A 69 2.62 10.22 15.81
CA LEU A 69 1.53 9.63 15.04
C LEU A 69 1.44 8.11 15.23
N ALA A 70 2.56 7.38 15.14
CA ALA A 70 2.61 5.94 15.39
C ALA A 70 2.09 5.57 16.78
N ARG A 71 2.50 6.32 17.82
CA ARG A 71 2.02 6.12 19.19
C ARG A 71 0.56 6.49 19.41
N SER A 72 -0.04 7.32 18.55
CA SER A 72 -1.47 7.65 18.59
C SER A 72 -2.37 6.51 18.08
N GLY A 73 -1.77 5.45 17.52
CA GLY A 73 -2.47 4.31 16.93
C GLY A 73 -2.60 4.45 15.41
N LEU A 74 -2.14 3.44 14.69
CA LEU A 74 -2.24 3.32 13.22
C LEU A 74 -3.03 2.09 12.81
N TRP A 75 -3.85 1.58 13.71
CA TRP A 75 -4.60 0.36 13.53
C TRP A 75 -6.06 0.58 13.91
N PRO A 76 -7.03 0.13 13.09
CA PRO A 76 -8.43 0.16 13.46
C PRO A 76 -8.66 -0.74 14.69
N SER A 77 -9.56 -0.33 15.58
CA SER A 77 -9.89 -1.09 16.79
C SER A 77 -11.38 -1.01 17.09
N GLY A 78 -11.96 -2.12 17.55
CA GLY A 78 -13.38 -2.23 17.91
C GLY A 78 -14.13 -3.24 17.04
N ASP A 79 -15.41 -3.44 17.34
CA ASP A 79 -16.25 -4.46 16.67
C ASP A 79 -16.66 -4.06 15.24
N ASP A 80 -16.80 -2.75 14.98
CA ASP A 80 -17.03 -2.21 13.64
C ASP A 80 -15.70 -1.87 12.96
N VAL A 81 -15.06 -2.89 12.36
CA VAL A 81 -13.77 -2.73 11.69
C VAL A 81 -13.83 -1.71 10.55
N PHE A 82 -14.94 -1.67 9.79
CA PHE A 82 -15.09 -0.73 8.67
C PHE A 82 -15.20 0.72 9.16
N GLY A 83 -16.06 0.98 10.14
CA GLY A 83 -16.20 2.31 10.75
C GLY A 83 -14.91 2.79 11.42
N ALA A 84 -14.21 1.89 12.14
CA ALA A 84 -12.92 2.19 12.75
C ALA A 84 -11.83 2.50 11.71
N THR A 85 -11.82 1.77 10.60
CA THR A 85 -10.90 2.02 9.48
C THR A 85 -11.20 3.38 8.84
N ALA A 86 -12.47 3.75 8.67
CA ALA A 86 -12.86 5.04 8.12
C ALA A 86 -12.39 6.21 8.98
N ALA A 87 -12.68 6.14 10.27
CA ALA A 87 -12.26 7.15 11.23
C ALA A 87 -10.73 7.29 11.29
N LEU A 88 -10.00 6.17 11.22
CA LEU A 88 -8.54 6.19 11.18
C LEU A 88 -8.03 6.96 9.96
N PHE A 89 -8.50 6.62 8.76
CA PHE A 89 -8.01 7.25 7.53
C PHE A 89 -8.51 8.68 7.33
N ASP A 90 -9.69 9.04 7.84
CA ASP A 90 -10.14 10.44 7.87
C ASP A 90 -9.19 11.31 8.71
N ARG A 91 -8.76 10.80 9.87
CA ARG A 91 -7.77 11.47 10.70
C ARG A 91 -6.42 11.56 10.00
N LEU A 92 -5.94 10.47 9.39
CA LEU A 92 -4.66 10.46 8.68
C LEU A 92 -4.66 11.41 7.48
N ALA A 93 -5.76 11.51 6.74
CA ALA A 93 -5.92 12.47 5.66
C ALA A 93 -5.76 13.92 6.13
N ALA A 94 -6.23 14.23 7.35
CA ALA A 94 -6.13 15.56 7.95
C ALA A 94 -4.75 15.85 8.55
N GLU A 95 -4.12 14.86 9.20
CA GLU A 95 -2.90 15.05 9.98
C GLU A 95 -1.62 14.82 9.17
N ALA A 96 -1.58 13.80 8.31
CA ALA A 96 -0.38 13.36 7.61
C ALA A 96 -0.72 12.52 6.36
N PRO A 97 -1.30 13.11 5.30
CA PRO A 97 -1.85 12.35 4.17
C PRO A 97 -0.81 11.44 3.50
N GLU A 98 0.44 11.89 3.31
CA GLU A 98 1.52 11.08 2.72
C GLU A 98 1.85 9.85 3.58
N ALA A 99 2.02 10.06 4.88
CA ALA A 99 2.32 8.97 5.82
C ALA A 99 1.12 8.04 6.03
N GLY A 100 -0.10 8.54 5.83
CA GLY A 100 -1.33 7.77 5.94
C GLY A 100 -1.47 6.70 4.86
N VAL A 101 -1.01 6.96 3.64
CA VAL A 101 -1.14 6.00 2.52
C VAL A 101 0.11 5.16 2.26
N ALA A 102 1.23 5.55 2.87
CA ALA A 102 2.49 4.80 2.84
C ALA A 102 3.36 5.30 4.00
N PHE A 103 3.27 4.68 5.17
CA PHE A 103 4.02 5.12 6.35
C PHE A 103 5.54 5.11 6.13
N TYR A 104 6.01 4.21 5.27
CA TYR A 104 7.41 4.11 4.84
C TYR A 104 7.88 5.26 3.91
N SER A 105 6.97 6.11 3.42
CA SER A 105 7.34 7.39 2.78
C SER A 105 7.82 8.44 3.78
N LEU A 106 7.70 8.16 5.09
CA LEU A 106 8.13 9.06 6.16
C LEU A 106 7.45 10.44 6.07
N GLY A 107 6.22 10.50 5.54
CA GLY A 107 5.51 11.77 5.34
C GLY A 107 6.22 12.75 4.40
N ASP A 108 7.20 12.27 3.62
CA ASP A 108 7.92 13.05 2.63
C ASP A 108 7.30 12.88 1.24
N PRO A 109 6.92 13.97 0.56
CA PRO A 109 6.34 13.89 -0.77
C PRO A 109 7.26 13.27 -1.83
N ASP A 110 8.59 13.45 -1.73
CA ASP A 110 9.54 12.91 -2.70
C ASP A 110 9.76 11.41 -2.47
N GLU A 111 9.86 10.96 -1.21
CA GLU A 111 9.89 9.52 -0.89
C GLU A 111 8.56 8.84 -1.31
N LEU A 112 7.42 9.50 -1.11
CA LEU A 112 6.13 9.01 -1.58
C LEU A 112 6.07 8.92 -3.11
N ALA A 113 6.61 9.92 -3.81
CA ALA A 113 6.67 9.94 -5.27
C ALA A 113 7.56 8.80 -5.79
N ALA A 114 8.72 8.55 -5.18
CA ALA A 114 9.60 7.44 -5.53
C ALA A 114 8.92 6.08 -5.35
N ALA A 115 8.29 5.85 -4.19
CA ALA A 115 7.52 4.63 -3.92
C ALA A 115 6.33 4.46 -4.89
N THR A 116 5.67 5.55 -5.25
CA THR A 116 4.54 5.54 -6.19
C THR A 116 5.00 5.23 -7.61
N ALA A 117 6.14 5.77 -8.04
CA ALA A 117 6.72 5.47 -9.34
C ALA A 117 7.12 3.98 -9.45
N GLU A 118 7.74 3.41 -8.41
CA GLU A 118 8.06 1.97 -8.34
C GLU A 118 6.79 1.12 -8.47
N LEU A 119 5.77 1.40 -7.64
CA LEU A 119 4.49 0.69 -7.67
C LEU A 119 3.81 0.78 -9.05
N ALA A 120 3.72 1.98 -9.63
CA ALA A 120 3.09 2.17 -10.93
C ALA A 120 3.89 1.49 -12.06
N GLY A 121 5.22 1.40 -11.94
CA GLY A 121 6.08 0.64 -12.86
C GLY A 121 5.80 -0.87 -12.78
N ILE A 122 5.66 -1.40 -11.56
CA ILE A 122 5.32 -2.83 -11.34
C ILE A 122 3.93 -3.15 -11.88
N VAL A 123 2.92 -2.30 -11.64
CA VAL A 123 1.57 -2.47 -12.18
C VAL A 123 1.59 -2.60 -13.71
N ARG A 124 2.28 -1.67 -14.40
CA ARG A 124 2.43 -1.70 -15.86
C ARG A 124 3.16 -2.95 -16.34
N ALA A 125 4.21 -3.37 -15.64
CA ALA A 125 4.98 -4.56 -16.00
C ALA A 125 4.19 -5.86 -15.80
N TRP A 126 3.33 -5.91 -14.78
CA TRP A 126 2.54 -7.10 -14.44
C TRP A 126 1.29 -7.23 -15.31
N SER A 127 0.65 -6.13 -15.67
CA SER A 127 -0.53 -6.11 -16.52
C SER A 127 -0.39 -5.11 -17.67
N PRO A 128 -0.18 -5.58 -18.92
CA PRO A 128 -0.25 -4.72 -20.10
C PRO A 128 -1.62 -4.05 -20.28
N ALA A 129 -2.67 -4.57 -19.63
CA ALA A 129 -4.01 -4.00 -19.61
C ALA A 129 -4.12 -2.75 -18.71
N ALA A 130 -3.06 -2.37 -17.98
CA ALA A 130 -2.97 -1.14 -17.19
C ALA A 130 -2.91 0.15 -18.05
N THR A 131 -3.29 0.07 -19.32
CA THR A 131 -3.60 1.20 -20.23
C THR A 131 -5.11 1.34 -20.48
N GLY A 132 -5.93 0.40 -20.02
CA GLY A 132 -7.39 0.40 -20.14
C GLY A 132 -8.09 1.08 -18.95
N ARG A 133 -9.20 0.50 -18.50
CA ARG A 133 -10.02 0.98 -17.38
C ARG A 133 -9.52 0.35 -16.08
N ILE A 134 -9.02 1.17 -15.17
CA ILE A 134 -8.38 0.73 -13.92
C ILE A 134 -9.26 1.09 -12.73
N LEU A 135 -9.38 0.14 -11.79
CA LEU A 135 -9.91 0.39 -10.46
C LEU A 135 -8.76 0.36 -9.44
N ASP A 136 -8.56 1.46 -8.72
CA ASP A 136 -7.65 1.59 -7.58
C ASP A 136 -8.46 1.43 -6.28
N LEU A 137 -8.45 0.24 -5.69
CA LEU A 137 -9.23 -0.13 -4.50
C LEU A 137 -8.47 0.26 -3.23
N GLY A 138 -9.09 1.09 -2.39
CA GLY A 138 -8.43 1.75 -1.26
C GLY A 138 -7.41 2.78 -1.75
N CYS A 139 -7.84 3.69 -2.63
CA CYS A 139 -6.95 4.59 -3.35
C CYS A 139 -6.26 5.64 -2.45
N GLY A 140 -6.72 5.81 -1.21
CA GLY A 140 -6.28 6.85 -0.29
C GLY A 140 -6.37 8.23 -0.95
N ILE A 141 -5.28 8.98 -0.90
CA ILE A 141 -5.13 10.29 -1.55
C ILE A 141 -4.93 10.23 -3.08
N GLY A 142 -5.16 9.07 -3.72
CA GLY A 142 -5.15 8.90 -5.18
C GLY A 142 -3.76 8.83 -5.81
N ARG A 143 -2.71 8.51 -5.05
CA ARG A 143 -1.32 8.54 -5.53
C ARG A 143 -1.09 7.61 -6.73
N LEU A 144 -1.63 6.40 -6.69
CA LEU A 144 -1.46 5.42 -7.76
C LEU A 144 -2.33 5.77 -8.96
N ALA A 145 -3.60 6.11 -8.74
CA ALA A 145 -4.51 6.56 -9.78
C ALA A 145 -3.95 7.75 -10.60
N LEU A 146 -3.33 8.73 -9.94
CA LEU A 146 -2.69 9.86 -10.62
C LEU A 146 -1.44 9.48 -11.41
N ALA A 147 -0.70 8.47 -10.96
CA ALA A 147 0.51 7.98 -11.63
C ALA A 147 0.20 7.08 -12.85
N LEU A 148 -0.94 6.39 -12.84
CA LEU A 148 -1.40 5.54 -13.95
C LEU A 148 -2.25 6.32 -14.97
N GLY A 149 -2.99 7.33 -14.51
CA GLY A 149 -3.90 8.13 -15.33
C GLY A 149 -3.35 8.68 -16.65
N PRO A 150 -2.09 9.12 -16.78
CA PRO A 150 -1.55 9.61 -18.05
C PRO A 150 -1.56 8.60 -19.21
N GLU A 151 -1.53 7.30 -18.92
CA GLU A 151 -1.47 6.23 -19.92
C GLU A 151 -2.71 5.34 -19.94
N ALA A 152 -3.61 5.52 -18.96
CA ALA A 152 -4.84 4.75 -18.83
C ALA A 152 -6.03 5.42 -19.53
N GLU A 153 -6.93 4.61 -20.10
CA GLU A 153 -8.23 5.07 -20.62
C GLU A 153 -9.01 5.81 -19.53
N SER A 154 -9.11 5.20 -18.34
CA SER A 154 -9.66 5.85 -17.15
C SER A 154 -9.17 5.16 -15.88
N VAL A 155 -9.16 5.92 -14.78
CA VAL A 155 -8.93 5.37 -13.45
C VAL A 155 -10.04 5.80 -12.50
N LEU A 156 -10.68 4.82 -11.86
CA LEU A 156 -11.59 5.03 -10.74
C LEU A 156 -10.87 4.64 -9.46
N GLY A 157 -10.69 5.57 -8.53
CA GLY A 157 -10.27 5.29 -7.16
C GLY A 157 -11.47 5.14 -6.25
N LEU A 158 -11.51 4.05 -5.49
CA LEU A 158 -12.50 3.84 -4.43
C LEU A 158 -11.80 3.84 -3.07
N ASP A 159 -12.35 4.55 -2.10
CA ASP A 159 -11.87 4.53 -0.72
C ASP A 159 -13.05 4.65 0.24
N LEU A 160 -12.88 4.15 1.46
CA LEU A 160 -13.91 4.18 2.49
C LEU A 160 -13.92 5.51 3.26
N SER A 161 -12.78 6.21 3.30
CA SER A 161 -12.60 7.49 3.99
C SER A 161 -13.05 8.68 3.15
N GLU A 162 -13.89 9.54 3.72
CA GLU A 162 -14.30 10.79 3.08
C GLU A 162 -13.13 11.78 2.96
N GLY A 163 -12.28 11.85 3.99
CA GLY A 163 -11.08 12.67 4.01
C GLY A 163 -10.08 12.30 2.91
N MET A 164 -9.84 11.00 2.71
CA MET A 164 -8.98 10.49 1.64
C MET A 164 -9.53 10.84 0.26
N ILE A 165 -10.83 10.62 0.03
CA ILE A 165 -11.48 10.96 -1.25
C ILE A 165 -11.44 12.47 -1.51
N ALA A 166 -11.69 13.30 -0.50
CA ALA A 166 -11.62 14.75 -0.64
C ALA A 166 -10.20 15.21 -1.06
N GLU A 167 -9.17 14.63 -0.44
CA GLU A 167 -7.77 14.92 -0.77
C GLU A 167 -7.39 14.40 -2.16
N ALA A 168 -7.83 13.19 -2.54
CA ALA A 168 -7.63 12.63 -3.87
C ALA A 168 -8.25 13.50 -4.95
N CYS A 169 -9.50 13.94 -4.76
CA CYS A 169 -10.19 14.87 -5.66
C CYS A 169 -9.45 16.21 -5.78
N ARG A 170 -8.89 16.72 -4.67
CA ARG A 170 -8.09 17.95 -4.67
C ARG A 170 -6.81 17.79 -5.50
N ARG A 171 -6.10 16.67 -5.36
CA ARG A 171 -4.86 16.37 -6.11
C ARG A 171 -5.12 16.11 -7.59
N ALA A 172 -6.30 15.61 -7.93
CA ALA A 172 -6.69 15.27 -9.30
C ALA A 172 -7.33 16.40 -10.09
N ARG A 173 -7.39 17.62 -9.55
CA ARG A 173 -7.91 18.79 -10.28
C ARG A 173 -7.24 18.91 -11.65
N GLY A 174 -8.05 18.94 -12.71
CA GLY A 174 -7.59 19.01 -14.10
C GLY A 174 -7.31 17.66 -14.76
N ARG A 175 -7.47 16.52 -14.06
CA ARG A 175 -7.31 15.16 -14.61
C ARG A 175 -8.67 14.56 -14.97
N GLY A 176 -9.16 14.81 -16.18
CA GLY A 176 -10.52 14.43 -16.59
C GLY A 176 -10.83 12.93 -16.60
N ASN A 177 -9.81 12.08 -16.74
CA ASN A 177 -9.94 10.61 -16.79
C ASN A 177 -9.67 9.92 -15.45
N VAL A 178 -9.35 10.67 -14.38
CA VAL A 178 -9.13 10.12 -13.04
C VAL A 178 -10.26 10.60 -12.14
N ARG A 179 -11.02 9.67 -11.56
CA ARG A 179 -12.19 9.94 -10.72
C ARG A 179 -12.08 9.19 -9.40
N PHE A 180 -12.71 9.74 -8.37
CA PHE A 180 -12.73 9.15 -7.04
C PHE A 180 -14.15 9.10 -6.51
N ALA A 181 -14.49 8.03 -5.80
CA ALA A 181 -15.77 7.90 -5.13
C ALA A 181 -15.62 7.16 -3.81
N ARG A 182 -16.42 7.56 -2.81
CA ARG A 182 -16.50 6.81 -1.57
C ARG A 182 -17.20 5.48 -1.79
N SER A 183 -16.67 4.41 -1.21
CA SER A 183 -17.27 3.07 -1.23
C SER A 183 -16.98 2.35 0.09
N ASP A 184 -17.96 1.65 0.65
CA ASP A 184 -17.75 0.78 1.81
C ASP A 184 -17.12 -0.57 1.45
N GLY A 185 -16.76 -0.76 0.17
CA GLY A 185 -16.00 -1.90 -0.31
C GLY A 185 -16.81 -3.17 -0.55
N ARG A 186 -18.10 -3.23 -0.15
CA ARG A 186 -18.92 -4.47 -0.24
C ARG A 186 -19.57 -4.68 -1.59
N ARG A 187 -19.88 -3.59 -2.31
CA ARG A 187 -20.33 -3.62 -3.70
C ARG A 187 -19.91 -2.34 -4.41
N TRP A 188 -19.24 -2.47 -5.54
CA TRP A 188 -18.67 -1.35 -6.25
C TRP A 188 -19.69 -0.78 -7.26
N PRO A 189 -19.67 0.54 -7.53
CA PRO A 189 -20.61 1.20 -8.44
C PRO A 189 -20.22 0.95 -9.91
N LEU A 190 -20.06 -0.32 -10.27
CA LEU A 190 -19.55 -0.82 -11.55
C LEU A 190 -20.39 -2.01 -12.01
N GLY A 191 -20.63 -2.08 -13.31
CA GLY A 191 -21.22 -3.24 -13.99
C GLY A 191 -20.25 -4.41 -14.12
N ASP A 192 -20.75 -5.52 -14.65
CA ASP A 192 -19.97 -6.72 -14.88
C ASP A 192 -19.01 -6.50 -16.07
N GLY A 193 -17.75 -6.89 -15.93
CA GLY A 193 -16.77 -6.77 -17.01
C GLY A 193 -16.37 -5.34 -17.42
N GLU A 194 -16.66 -4.34 -16.59
CA GLU A 194 -16.37 -2.93 -16.87
C GLU A 194 -14.92 -2.51 -16.59
N ILE A 195 -14.11 -3.36 -15.96
CA ILE A 195 -12.74 -3.03 -15.56
C ILE A 195 -11.74 -4.00 -16.23
N ASP A 196 -10.60 -3.45 -16.63
CA ASP A 196 -9.48 -4.18 -17.20
C ASP A 196 -8.49 -4.63 -16.12
N VAL A 197 -8.22 -3.77 -15.14
CA VAL A 197 -7.30 -4.03 -14.02
C VAL A 197 -7.88 -3.50 -12.71
N VAL A 198 -7.89 -4.33 -11.68
CA VAL A 198 -8.13 -3.91 -10.28
C VAL A 198 -6.79 -3.95 -9.56
N VAL A 199 -6.44 -2.87 -8.87
CA VAL A 199 -5.25 -2.80 -8.02
C VAL A 199 -5.68 -2.55 -6.58
N ALA A 200 -5.22 -3.39 -5.66
CA ALA A 200 -5.36 -3.21 -4.21
C ALA A 200 -3.96 -3.10 -3.61
N ALA A 201 -3.48 -1.87 -3.42
CA ALA A 201 -2.16 -1.59 -2.87
C ALA A 201 -2.27 -1.17 -1.40
N ASP A 202 -1.93 -2.08 -0.49
CA ASP A 202 -2.00 -1.91 0.96
C ASP A 202 -3.42 -1.67 1.53
N SER A 203 -4.45 -2.04 0.76
CA SER A 203 -5.87 -1.89 1.15
C SER A 203 -6.55 -3.22 1.51
N LEU A 204 -6.19 -4.32 0.85
CA LEU A 204 -6.76 -5.64 1.13
C LEU A 204 -6.58 -6.11 2.59
N PRO A 205 -5.48 -5.79 3.30
CA PRO A 205 -5.33 -6.21 4.69
C PRO A 205 -6.46 -5.77 5.62
N TYR A 206 -7.09 -4.61 5.35
CA TYR A 206 -8.25 -4.14 6.12
C TYR A 206 -9.51 -4.96 5.83
N ALA A 207 -9.70 -5.42 4.59
CA ALA A 207 -10.77 -6.36 4.26
C ALA A 207 -10.52 -7.73 4.87
N VAL A 208 -9.27 -8.16 4.99
CA VAL A 208 -8.90 -9.39 5.68
C VAL A 208 -9.24 -9.31 7.17
N GLU A 209 -8.87 -8.21 7.82
CA GLU A 209 -9.18 -7.96 9.23
C GLU A 209 -10.70 -7.91 9.48
N ALA A 210 -11.46 -7.29 8.55
CA ALA A 210 -12.92 -7.24 8.61
C ALA A 210 -13.62 -8.57 8.24
N GLY A 211 -12.88 -9.61 7.85
CA GLY A 211 -13.45 -10.88 7.40
C GLY A 211 -14.13 -10.83 6.02
N ALA A 212 -13.90 -9.77 5.25
CA ALA A 212 -14.58 -9.46 3.98
C ALA A 212 -13.74 -9.78 2.72
N VAL A 213 -12.55 -10.37 2.88
CA VAL A 213 -11.64 -10.64 1.76
C VAL A 213 -12.27 -11.49 0.64
N ALA A 214 -13.12 -12.46 0.99
CA ALA A 214 -13.81 -13.30 0.01
C ALA A 214 -14.79 -12.50 -0.84
N GLU A 215 -15.53 -11.56 -0.24
CA GLU A 215 -16.49 -10.69 -0.92
C GLU A 215 -15.77 -9.70 -1.84
N VAL A 216 -14.65 -9.13 -1.38
CA VAL A 216 -13.81 -8.24 -2.18
C VAL A 216 -13.24 -8.95 -3.42
N VAL A 217 -12.73 -10.17 -3.26
CA VAL A 217 -12.20 -10.96 -4.40
C VAL A 217 -13.33 -11.39 -5.35
N ALA A 218 -14.50 -11.74 -4.84
CA ALA A 218 -15.66 -12.06 -5.67
C ALA A 218 -16.16 -10.84 -6.47
N GLU A 219 -16.20 -9.67 -5.84
CA GLU A 219 -16.59 -8.42 -6.49
C GLU A 219 -15.55 -7.99 -7.56
N ALA A 220 -14.26 -8.19 -7.29
CA ALA A 220 -13.21 -8.03 -8.30
C ALA A 220 -13.44 -8.94 -9.51
N ALA A 221 -13.78 -10.21 -9.29
CA ALA A 221 -14.12 -11.14 -10.38
C ALA A 221 -15.33 -10.69 -11.20
N ARG A 222 -16.31 -10.05 -10.56
CA ARG A 222 -17.52 -9.56 -11.23
C ARG A 222 -17.21 -8.37 -12.14
N VAL A 223 -16.51 -7.36 -11.63
CA VAL A 223 -16.23 -6.13 -12.40
C VAL A 223 -15.14 -6.31 -13.44
N LEU A 224 -14.23 -7.27 -13.26
CA LEU A 224 -13.19 -7.56 -14.23
C LEU A 224 -13.77 -8.25 -15.46
N ARG A 225 -13.39 -7.77 -16.65
CA ARG A 225 -13.68 -8.52 -17.88
C ARG A 225 -12.94 -9.86 -17.87
N PRO A 226 -13.38 -10.85 -18.67
CA PRO A 226 -12.58 -12.04 -18.94
C PRO A 226 -11.14 -11.67 -19.36
N GLY A 227 -10.15 -12.28 -18.71
CA GLY A 227 -8.73 -11.98 -18.90
C GLY A 227 -8.26 -10.64 -18.31
N GLY A 228 -9.06 -9.95 -17.49
CA GLY A 228 -8.63 -8.81 -16.69
C GLY A 228 -7.85 -9.24 -15.45
N ASP A 229 -7.07 -8.34 -14.86
CA ASP A 229 -6.12 -8.67 -13.80
C ASP A 229 -6.49 -8.01 -12.45
N LEU A 230 -6.45 -8.79 -11.37
CA LEU A 230 -6.46 -8.32 -9.99
C LEU A 230 -5.02 -8.38 -9.46
N LEU A 231 -4.46 -7.21 -9.15
CA LEU A 231 -3.13 -7.05 -8.58
C LEU A 231 -3.26 -6.65 -7.12
N VAL A 232 -2.71 -7.46 -6.22
CA VAL A 232 -2.71 -7.19 -4.78
C VAL A 232 -1.28 -7.01 -4.32
N PHE A 233 -1.00 -5.87 -3.71
CA PHE A 233 0.27 -5.60 -3.07
C PHE A 233 0.02 -5.47 -1.58
N ASN A 234 0.54 -6.42 -0.80
CA ASN A 234 0.19 -6.71 0.58
C ASN A 234 -1.21 -7.32 0.75
N TRP A 235 -1.27 -8.62 1.07
CA TRP A 235 -2.54 -9.35 1.23
C TRP A 235 -3.11 -9.18 2.63
N SER A 236 -2.29 -9.37 3.66
CA SER A 236 -2.68 -9.22 5.05
C SER A 236 -1.52 -8.71 5.91
N TYR A 237 -1.85 -8.20 7.09
CA TYR A 237 -0.86 -7.85 8.12
C TYR A 237 -0.60 -9.00 9.12
N ARG A 238 -1.04 -10.24 8.82
CA ARG A 238 -0.89 -11.40 9.71
C ARG A 238 0.58 -11.85 9.87
N GLY A 239 1.47 -11.42 8.98
CA GLY A 239 2.88 -11.80 9.00
C GLY A 239 3.13 -13.26 8.60
N ASP A 240 2.20 -13.91 7.92
CA ASP A 240 2.30 -15.30 7.45
C ASP A 240 2.06 -15.37 5.92
N PRO A 241 3.13 -15.18 5.11
CA PRO A 241 3.01 -15.23 3.65
C PRO A 241 2.53 -16.59 3.13
N GLY A 242 2.80 -17.69 3.85
CA GLY A 242 2.35 -19.02 3.47
C GLY A 242 0.83 -19.16 3.55
N ARG A 243 0.25 -18.64 4.64
CA ARG A 243 -1.20 -18.55 4.81
C ARG A 243 -1.84 -17.65 3.74
N ASP A 244 -1.24 -16.51 3.44
CA ASP A 244 -1.77 -15.59 2.42
C ASP A 244 -1.73 -16.21 1.02
N VAL A 245 -0.67 -16.95 0.67
CA VAL A 245 -0.61 -17.71 -0.60
C VAL A 245 -1.69 -18.80 -0.67
N ALA A 246 -1.95 -19.50 0.43
CA ALA A 246 -3.00 -20.52 0.48
C ALA A 246 -4.40 -19.90 0.33
N GLU A 247 -4.69 -18.81 1.04
CA GLU A 247 -5.96 -18.06 0.97
C GLU A 247 -6.18 -17.48 -0.43
N ALA A 248 -5.16 -16.85 -1.02
CA ALA A 248 -5.22 -16.30 -2.38
C ALA A 248 -5.51 -17.38 -3.43
N ARG A 249 -4.88 -18.55 -3.34
CA ARG A 249 -5.16 -19.68 -4.25
C ARG A 249 -6.57 -20.23 -4.07
N SER A 250 -7.03 -20.35 -2.83
CA SER A 250 -8.39 -20.84 -2.54
C SER A 250 -9.46 -19.89 -3.08
N LEU A 251 -9.32 -18.59 -2.84
CA LEU A 251 -10.25 -17.58 -3.36
C LEU A 251 -10.15 -17.45 -4.88
N ALA A 252 -8.96 -17.56 -5.47
CA ALA A 252 -8.81 -17.57 -6.92
C ALA A 252 -9.62 -18.71 -7.56
N ALA A 253 -9.50 -19.94 -7.02
CA ALA A 253 -10.29 -21.07 -7.51
C ALA A 253 -11.81 -20.87 -7.33
N ALA A 254 -12.23 -20.36 -6.17
CA ALA A 254 -13.65 -20.13 -5.87
C ALA A 254 -14.27 -19.03 -6.74
N CYS A 255 -13.51 -17.98 -7.05
CA CYS A 255 -14.00 -16.81 -7.76
C CYS A 255 -13.70 -16.83 -9.26
N GLY A 256 -13.06 -17.88 -9.80
CA GLY A 256 -12.77 -18.02 -11.23
C GLY A 256 -11.61 -17.14 -11.70
N PHE A 257 -10.50 -17.19 -10.96
CA PHE A 257 -9.21 -16.61 -11.33
C PHE A 257 -8.16 -17.70 -11.55
N GLU A 258 -7.24 -17.45 -12.48
CA GLU A 258 -5.95 -18.10 -12.59
C GLU A 258 -4.93 -17.35 -11.70
N VAL A 259 -4.11 -18.09 -10.95
CA VAL A 259 -3.02 -17.49 -10.16
C VAL A 259 -1.78 -17.34 -11.04
N VAL A 260 -1.48 -16.11 -11.45
CA VAL A 260 -0.29 -15.81 -12.26
C VAL A 260 0.95 -15.70 -11.39
N ARG A 261 0.82 -15.02 -10.24
CA ARG A 261 1.88 -14.84 -9.23
C ARG A 261 1.29 -14.87 -7.84
N ALA A 262 2.02 -15.41 -6.87
CA ALA A 262 1.62 -15.40 -5.46
C ALA A 262 2.85 -15.48 -4.56
N GLY A 263 2.97 -14.54 -3.62
CA GLY A 263 4.04 -14.57 -2.62
C GLY A 263 5.31 -13.81 -3.03
N GLU A 264 5.28 -13.00 -4.08
CA GLU A 264 6.47 -12.29 -4.59
C GLU A 264 6.71 -10.96 -3.87
N LYS A 265 7.97 -10.52 -3.80
CA LYS A 265 8.36 -9.21 -3.27
C LYS A 265 9.05 -8.38 -4.36
N PRO A 266 8.30 -7.71 -5.24
CA PRO A 266 8.85 -7.05 -6.42
C PRO A 266 9.45 -5.66 -6.16
N PHE A 267 9.53 -5.23 -4.89
CA PHE A 267 9.87 -3.87 -4.49
C PHE A 267 11.29 -3.76 -3.96
N ALA A 268 11.95 -2.63 -4.23
CA ALA A 268 13.19 -2.22 -3.59
C ALA A 268 12.94 -1.25 -2.42
N ILE A 269 11.88 -0.42 -2.47
CA ILE A 269 11.55 0.53 -1.40
C ILE A 269 10.62 -0.09 -0.37
N TRP A 270 9.56 -0.77 -0.81
CA TRP A 270 8.61 -1.46 0.05
C TRP A 270 8.98 -2.94 0.19
N ASP A 271 8.31 -3.68 1.08
CA ASP A 271 8.56 -5.10 1.31
C ASP A 271 7.29 -5.97 1.27
N ALA A 272 6.24 -5.44 0.63
CA ALA A 272 4.98 -6.15 0.45
C ALA A 272 5.11 -7.46 -0.30
N VAL A 273 4.44 -8.47 0.25
CA VAL A 273 4.15 -9.72 -0.45
C VAL A 273 2.99 -9.49 -1.41
N SER A 274 3.17 -9.90 -2.66
CA SER A 274 2.38 -9.45 -3.79
C SER A 274 1.81 -10.63 -4.60
N PHE A 275 0.66 -10.39 -5.21
CA PHE A 275 -0.17 -11.39 -5.85
C PHE A 275 -0.75 -10.83 -7.15
N HIS A 276 -0.87 -11.70 -8.15
CA HIS A 276 -1.49 -11.38 -9.43
C HIS A 276 -2.44 -12.52 -9.79
N LEU A 277 -3.73 -12.21 -9.80
CA LEU A 277 -4.81 -13.11 -10.17
C LEU A 277 -5.43 -12.63 -11.49
N ARG A 278 -5.58 -13.52 -12.47
CA ARG A 278 -6.16 -13.20 -13.78
C ARG A 278 -7.54 -13.82 -13.93
N ARG A 279 -8.53 -13.01 -14.30
CA ARG A 279 -9.90 -13.48 -14.51
C ARG A 279 -9.92 -14.53 -15.61
N ALA A 280 -10.46 -15.71 -15.32
CA ALA A 280 -10.60 -16.77 -16.32
C ALA A 280 -11.40 -16.28 -17.53
N ARG A 281 -11.14 -16.88 -18.70
CA ARG A 281 -11.84 -16.58 -19.95
C ARG A 281 -13.25 -17.15 -19.98
#